data_AF-A0A1C5ZIJ8-F1
#
_entry.id   AF-A0A1C5ZIJ8-F1
#
_cell.length_a   1.000
_cell.length_b   1.000
_cell.length_c   1.000
_cell.angle_alpha   90.00
_cell.angle_beta   90.00
_cell.angle_gamma   90.00
#
_symmetry.space_group_name_H-M   'P 1'
#
loop_
_entity.id
_entity.type
_entity.pdbx_description
1 polymer ?
#
loop_
_entity_poly.entity_id
_entity_poly.type
_entity_poly.pdbx_seq_one_letter_code
_entity_poly.pdbx_strand_id
1 'polypeptide(L)'
;MGSMRISVRIILNSLTPLISSEQDRKDTIKIAILLAKQDTRVTAEKTVAILYTMADKFLRGSDLEELKEVVAMTRLGQMLYDDGLKAGKSEGRIEGSDRMASLTKKLLEAARMADLQLALDDPGYREKLMDEYGIK
;
A
#
# COMPACT_ATOMS: atom_id res chain seq x y z
N MET A 1 -6.36 -33.43 14.14
CA MET A 1 -7.01 -32.68 15.25
C MET A 1 -6.45 -31.26 15.48
N GLY A 2 -5.17 -30.97 15.21
CA GLY A 2 -4.59 -29.63 15.44
C GLY A 2 -5.13 -28.51 14.52
N SER A 3 -5.36 -28.80 13.24
CA SER A 3 -5.77 -27.79 12.24
C SER A 3 -7.19 -27.22 12.46
N MET A 4 -8.12 -28.05 12.96
CA MET A 4 -9.52 -27.64 13.21
C MET A 4 -9.65 -26.73 14.45
N ARG A 5 -8.84 -26.94 15.48
CA ARG A 5 -8.80 -26.08 16.68
C ARG A 5 -8.23 -24.69 16.38
N ILE A 6 -7.29 -24.59 15.43
CA ILE A 6 -6.70 -23.31 15.01
C ILE A 6 -7.74 -22.46 14.24
N SER A 7 -8.52 -23.08 13.33
CA SER A 7 -9.57 -22.35 12.59
C SER A 7 -10.65 -21.77 13.48
N VAL A 8 -11.16 -22.55 14.44
CA VAL A 8 -12.21 -22.09 15.37
C VAL A 8 -11.69 -20.94 16.24
N ARG A 9 -10.43 -21.01 16.69
CA ARG A 9 -9.81 -19.97 17.51
C ARG A 9 -9.56 -18.67 16.73
N ILE A 10 -9.19 -18.75 15.46
CA ILE A 10 -9.03 -17.58 14.58
C ILE A 10 -10.38 -16.88 14.36
N ILE A 11 -11.45 -17.64 14.12
CA ILE A 11 -12.80 -17.09 13.92
C ILE A 11 -13.34 -16.45 15.22
N LEU A 12 -13.13 -17.09 16.37
CA LEU A 12 -13.59 -16.52 17.64
C LEU A 12 -12.88 -15.19 17.93
N ASN A 13 -11.56 -15.16 17.74
CA ASN A 13 -10.74 -13.98 17.99
C ASN A 13 -11.03 -12.81 17.04
N SER A 14 -11.61 -13.06 15.85
CA SER A 14 -11.98 -11.98 14.92
C SER A 14 -13.26 -11.25 15.28
N LEU A 15 -14.11 -11.86 16.11
CA LEU A 15 -15.36 -11.27 16.60
C LEU A 15 -15.23 -10.72 18.02
N THR A 16 -14.23 -11.15 18.81
CA THR A 16 -13.94 -10.62 20.14
C THR A 16 -13.81 -9.08 20.22
N PRO A 17 -13.27 -8.37 19.20
CA PRO A 17 -13.24 -6.90 19.19
C PRO A 17 -14.63 -6.23 19.33
N LEU A 18 -15.71 -6.90 18.94
CA LEU A 18 -17.07 -6.35 19.03
C LEU A 18 -17.60 -6.26 20.47
N ILE A 19 -17.12 -7.14 21.36
CA ILE A 19 -17.63 -7.29 22.73
C ILE A 19 -16.59 -6.90 23.79
N SER A 20 -15.39 -6.51 23.38
CA SER A 20 -14.29 -6.12 24.27
C SER A 20 -14.32 -4.63 24.61
N SER A 21 -13.66 -4.29 25.73
CA SER A 21 -13.37 -2.91 26.13
C SER A 21 -12.42 -2.24 25.13
N GLU A 22 -12.36 -0.91 25.10
CA GLU A 22 -11.48 -0.19 24.15
C GLU A 22 -10.00 -0.56 24.32
N GLN A 23 -9.52 -0.69 25.56
CA GLN A 23 -8.15 -1.07 25.85
C GLN A 23 -7.82 -2.49 25.33
N ASP A 24 -8.78 -3.42 25.43
CA ASP A 24 -8.59 -4.82 25.03
C ASP A 24 -8.71 -5.03 23.51
N ARG A 25 -9.41 -4.13 22.80
CA ARG A 25 -9.62 -4.25 21.35
C ARG A 25 -8.33 -4.23 20.58
N LYS A 26 -7.40 -3.32 20.91
CA LYS A 26 -6.12 -3.19 20.22
C LYS A 26 -5.32 -4.48 20.25
N ASP A 27 -5.06 -5.00 21.45
CA ASP A 27 -4.25 -6.20 21.64
C ASP A 27 -4.93 -7.44 21.05
N THR A 28 -6.25 -7.52 21.18
CA THR A 28 -7.05 -8.60 20.59
C THR A 28 -6.95 -8.60 19.06
N ILE A 29 -7.14 -7.44 18.42
CA ILE A 29 -7.04 -7.28 16.96
C ILE A 29 -5.62 -7.63 16.49
N LYS A 30 -4.59 -7.11 17.18
CA LYS A 30 -3.19 -7.36 16.87
C LYS A 30 -2.85 -8.85 16.91
N ILE A 31 -3.19 -9.54 18.01
CA ILE A 31 -2.93 -10.97 18.17
C ILE A 31 -3.71 -11.78 17.13
N ALA A 32 -4.98 -11.45 16.90
CA ALA A 32 -5.81 -12.15 15.94
C ALA A 32 -5.27 -12.04 14.50
N ILE A 33 -4.78 -10.87 14.10
CA ILE A 33 -4.18 -10.64 12.78
C ILE A 33 -2.90 -11.47 12.62
N LEU A 34 -2.02 -11.47 13.63
CA LEU A 34 -0.78 -12.24 13.60
C LEU A 34 -1.05 -13.74 13.49
N LEU A 35 -2.05 -14.25 14.22
CA LEU A 35 -2.43 -15.66 14.17
C LEU A 35 -3.06 -16.03 12.83
N ALA A 36 -3.96 -15.20 12.29
CA ALA A 36 -4.61 -15.46 11.02
C ALA A 36 -3.59 -15.43 9.86
N LYS A 37 -2.59 -14.54 9.90
CA LYS A 37 -1.54 -14.43 8.88
C LYS A 37 -0.54 -15.59 8.86
N GLN A 38 -0.49 -16.42 9.90
CA GLN A 38 0.30 -17.65 9.91
C GLN A 38 -0.39 -18.81 9.17
N ASP A 39 -1.66 -18.64 8.80
CA ASP A 39 -2.48 -19.65 8.14
C ASP A 39 -2.70 -19.28 6.67
N THR A 40 -2.41 -20.22 5.76
CA THR A 40 -2.47 -20.01 4.31
C THR A 40 -3.84 -20.36 3.69
N ARG A 41 -4.84 -20.66 4.51
CA ARG A 41 -6.18 -21.01 4.04
C ARG A 41 -6.98 -19.76 3.67
N VAL A 42 -7.85 -19.88 2.66
CA VAL A 42 -8.78 -18.81 2.23
C VAL A 42 -9.63 -18.27 3.38
N THR A 43 -10.01 -19.11 4.35
CA THR A 43 -10.76 -18.68 5.54
C THR A 43 -9.95 -17.73 6.42
N ALA A 44 -8.63 -17.91 6.49
CA ALA A 44 -7.74 -17.02 7.23
C ALA A 44 -7.60 -15.66 6.54
N GLU A 45 -7.50 -15.63 5.21
CA GLU A 45 -7.49 -14.38 4.42
C GLU A 45 -8.75 -13.56 4.64
N LYS A 46 -9.93 -14.20 4.57
CA LYS A 46 -11.21 -13.53 4.87
C LYS A 46 -11.26 -13.02 6.31
N THR A 47 -10.66 -13.76 7.25
CA THR A 47 -10.59 -13.35 8.65
C THR A 47 -9.67 -12.15 8.85
N VAL A 48 -8.53 -12.09 8.14
CA VAL A 48 -7.63 -10.92 8.13
C VAL A 48 -8.37 -9.69 7.61
N ALA A 49 -9.18 -9.82 6.55
CA ALA A 49 -9.98 -8.71 6.03
C ALA A 49 -10.98 -8.17 7.08
N ILE A 50 -11.71 -9.06 7.77
CA ILE A 50 -12.62 -8.68 8.85
C ILE A 50 -11.86 -7.95 9.96
N LEU A 51 -10.69 -8.46 10.36
CA LEU A 51 -9.87 -7.87 11.41
C LEU A 51 -9.31 -6.49 11.02
N TYR A 52 -8.97 -6.27 9.75
CA TYR A 52 -8.61 -4.93 9.27
C TYR A 52 -9.80 -3.97 9.31
N THR A 53 -11.00 -4.41 8.94
CA THR A 53 -12.20 -3.59 9.14
C THR A 53 -12.44 -3.26 10.61
N MET A 54 -12.19 -4.20 11.53
CA MET A 54 -12.28 -3.93 12.97
C MET A 54 -11.21 -2.93 13.43
N ALA A 55 -9.98 -3.06 12.92
CA ALA A 55 -8.90 -2.11 13.19
C ALA A 55 -9.27 -0.70 12.75
N ASP A 56 -9.71 -0.55 11.50
CA ASP A 56 -10.15 0.74 10.94
C ASP A 56 -11.34 1.34 11.69
N LYS A 57 -12.28 0.49 12.13
CA LYS A 57 -13.45 0.94 12.88
C LYS A 57 -13.10 1.43 14.29
N PHE A 58 -12.26 0.69 15.01
CA PHE A 58 -12.08 0.86 16.46
C PHE A 58 -10.77 1.52 16.87
N LEU A 59 -9.70 1.40 16.09
CA LEU A 59 -8.40 1.97 16.42
C LEU A 59 -8.26 3.37 15.83
N ARG A 60 -7.50 4.23 16.50
CA ARG A 60 -7.27 5.63 16.11
C ARG A 60 -5.81 6.00 16.33
N GLY A 61 -5.31 6.95 15.54
CA GLY A 61 -4.01 7.57 15.74
C GLY A 61 -2.88 6.56 15.96
N SER A 62 -2.24 6.64 17.14
CA SER A 62 -1.11 5.80 17.54
C SER A 62 -1.41 4.30 17.53
N ASP A 63 -2.65 3.88 17.78
CA ASP A 63 -2.99 2.45 17.82
C ASP A 63 -2.98 1.82 16.43
N LEU A 64 -3.39 2.57 15.40
CA LEU A 64 -3.29 2.13 14.01
C LEU A 64 -1.83 2.11 13.56
N GLU A 65 -1.04 3.09 13.99
CA GLU A 65 0.38 3.15 13.66
C GLU A 65 1.15 1.94 14.23
N GLU A 66 0.91 1.61 15.50
CA GLU A 66 1.49 0.43 16.14
C GLU A 66 1.07 -0.86 15.43
N LEU A 67 -0.22 -0.99 15.06
CA LEU A 67 -0.71 -2.14 14.32
C LEU A 67 -0.06 -2.24 12.94
N LYS A 68 0.12 -1.11 12.24
CA LYS A 68 0.77 -1.04 10.94
C LYS A 68 2.20 -1.54 11.02
N GLU A 69 2.98 -1.10 12.01
CA GLU A 69 4.35 -1.56 12.22
C GLU A 69 4.41 -3.07 12.43
N VAL A 70 3.55 -3.59 13.29
CA VAL A 70 3.49 -5.03 13.61
C VAL A 70 3.12 -5.85 12.38
N VAL A 71 2.17 -5.36 11.58
CA VAL A 71 1.74 -6.01 10.34
C VAL A 71 2.84 -5.94 9.27
N ALA A 72 3.54 -4.82 9.16
CA ALA A 72 4.63 -4.62 8.20
C ALA A 72 5.76 -5.64 8.42
N MET A 73 6.04 -6.02 9.66
CA MET A 73 7.05 -7.04 10.00
C MET A 73 6.64 -8.48 9.66
N THR A 74 5.41 -8.72 9.19
CA THR A 74 4.95 -10.06 8.80
C THR A 74 5.30 -10.40 7.36
N ARG A 75 5.36 -11.71 7.02
CA ARG A 75 5.54 -12.15 5.63
C ARG A 75 4.47 -11.58 4.69
N LEU A 76 3.21 -11.50 5.12
CA LEU A 76 2.15 -10.88 4.32
C LEU A 76 2.36 -9.37 4.17
N GLY A 77 2.85 -8.70 5.22
CA GLY A 77 3.20 -7.27 5.17
C GLY A 77 4.27 -6.99 4.12
N GLN A 78 5.33 -7.81 4.09
CA GLN A 78 6.38 -7.71 3.07
C GLN A 78 5.86 -7.99 1.67
N MET A 79 5.04 -9.04 1.48
CA MET A 79 4.45 -9.34 0.16
C MET A 79 3.59 -8.18 -0.35
N LEU A 80 2.75 -7.58 0.50
CA LEU A 80 1.94 -6.41 0.14
C LEU A 80 2.81 -5.19 -0.22
N TYR A 81 3.90 -4.97 0.51
CA TYR A 81 4.86 -3.91 0.20
C TYR A 81 5.53 -4.14 -1.16
N ASP A 82 5.99 -5.36 -1.44
CA ASP A 82 6.65 -5.71 -2.69
C ASP A 82 5.70 -5.59 -3.90
N ASP A 83 4.45 -6.05 -3.75
CA ASP A 83 3.41 -5.90 -4.77
C ASP A 83 3.12 -4.42 -5.05
N GLY A 84 2.97 -3.61 -4.00
CA GLY A 84 2.78 -2.16 -4.11
C GLY A 84 3.97 -1.47 -4.78
N LEU A 85 5.20 -1.83 -4.43
CA LEU A 85 6.42 -1.30 -5.04
C LEU A 85 6.50 -1.65 -6.53
N LYS A 86 6.13 -2.89 -6.90
CA LYS A 86 6.11 -3.34 -8.29
C LYS A 86 5.05 -2.59 -9.11
N ALA A 87 3.85 -2.42 -8.55
CA ALA A 87 2.78 -1.64 -9.17
C ALA A 87 3.21 -0.18 -9.39
N GLY A 88 3.72 0.48 -8.34
CA GLY A 88 4.17 1.87 -8.41
C GLY A 88 5.32 2.09 -9.41
N LYS A 89 6.28 1.15 -9.51
CA LYS A 89 7.32 1.20 -10.55
C LYS A 89 6.76 1.00 -11.97
N SER A 90 5.67 0.26 -12.12
CA SER A 90 5.02 0.09 -13.40
C SER A 90 4.27 1.36 -13.80
N GLU A 91 3.45 1.89 -12.90
CA GLU A 91 2.71 3.14 -13.10
C GLU A 91 3.65 4.31 -13.35
N GLY A 92 4.68 4.49 -12.52
CA GLY A 92 5.65 5.58 -12.69
C GLY A 92 6.43 5.53 -14.02
N ARG A 93 6.62 4.33 -14.61
CA ARG A 93 7.21 4.22 -15.95
C ARG A 93 6.24 4.68 -17.04
N ILE A 94 4.96 4.34 -16.91
CA ILE A 94 3.92 4.76 -17.86
C ILE A 94 3.75 6.28 -17.76
N GLU A 95 3.56 6.81 -16.54
CA GLU A 95 3.44 8.25 -16.29
C GLU A 95 4.65 9.02 -16.80
N GLY A 96 5.88 8.56 -16.51
CA GLY A 96 7.09 9.19 -17.01
C GLY A 96 7.18 9.21 -18.54
N SER A 97 6.74 8.13 -19.20
CA SER A 97 6.67 8.05 -20.66
C SER A 97 5.64 9.04 -21.23
N ASP A 98 4.45 9.11 -20.63
CA ASP A 98 3.37 10.00 -21.06
C ASP A 98 3.72 11.48 -20.86
N ARG A 99 4.38 11.81 -19.73
CA ARG A 99 4.94 13.14 -19.47
C ARG A 99 5.96 13.53 -20.53
N MET A 100 6.89 12.62 -20.86
CA MET A 100 7.92 12.90 -21.87
C MET A 100 7.33 13.04 -23.27
N ALA A 101 6.35 12.21 -23.64
CA ALA A 101 5.63 12.34 -24.91
C ALA A 101 4.90 13.68 -25.01
N SER A 102 4.23 14.10 -23.92
CA SER A 102 3.55 15.39 -23.83
C SER A 102 4.52 16.56 -23.98
N LEU A 103 5.67 16.51 -23.31
CA LEU A 103 6.69 17.54 -23.40
C LEU A 103 7.26 17.63 -24.82
N THR A 104 7.59 16.47 -25.41
CA THR A 104 8.11 16.38 -26.78
C THR A 104 7.13 17.03 -27.76
N LYS A 105 5.84 16.69 -27.67
CA LYS A 105 4.81 17.27 -28.52
C LYS A 105 4.77 18.80 -28.42
N LYS A 106 4.74 19.36 -27.20
CA LYS A 106 4.68 20.81 -27.00
C LYS A 106 5.93 21.54 -27.52
N LEU A 107 7.12 20.96 -27.33
CA LEU A 107 8.37 21.53 -27.83
C LEU A 107 8.44 21.48 -29.36
N LEU A 108 7.94 20.40 -29.98
CA LEU A 108 7.83 20.29 -31.44
C LEU A 108 6.85 21.34 -32.01
N GLU A 109 5.68 21.51 -31.39
CA GLU A 109 4.70 22.53 -31.78
C GLU A 109 5.25 23.95 -31.65
N ALA A 110 6.10 24.20 -30.65
CA ALA A 110 6.78 25.48 -30.44
C ALA A 110 8.08 25.64 -31.25
N ALA A 111 8.47 24.63 -32.06
CA ALA A 111 9.74 24.57 -32.79
C ALA A 111 11.00 24.73 -31.90
N ARG A 112 10.93 24.38 -30.62
CA ARG A 112 12.01 24.49 -29.63
C ARG A 112 12.92 23.26 -29.61
N MET A 113 13.57 22.98 -30.74
CA MET A 113 14.41 21.77 -30.90
C MET A 113 15.65 21.74 -30.01
N ALA A 114 16.28 22.90 -29.77
CA ALA A 114 17.44 23.00 -28.86
C ALA A 114 17.06 22.68 -27.42
N ASP A 115 15.87 23.12 -26.98
CA ASP A 115 15.37 22.82 -25.64
C ASP A 115 15.02 21.34 -25.48
N LEU A 116 14.49 20.71 -26.52
CA LEU A 116 14.24 19.27 -26.52
C LEU A 116 15.55 18.49 -26.36
N GLN A 117 16.61 18.85 -27.09
CA GLN A 117 17.92 18.22 -26.96
C GLN A 117 18.46 18.39 -25.53
N LEU A 118 18.42 19.61 -25.01
CA LEU A 118 18.91 19.88 -23.66
C LEU A 118 18.10 19.13 -22.59
N ALA A 119 16.79 18.98 -22.76
CA ALA A 119 15.94 18.23 -21.83
C ALA A 119 16.22 16.72 -21.81
N LEU A 120 16.71 16.16 -22.91
CA LEU A 120 17.11 14.74 -22.95
C LEU A 120 18.36 14.50 -22.08
N ASP A 121 19.31 15.44 -22.10
CA ASP A 121 20.58 15.32 -21.40
C ASP A 121 20.55 15.85 -19.95
N ASP A 122 19.69 16.84 -19.67
CA ASP A 122 19.55 17.46 -18.35
C ASP A 122 18.14 17.22 -17.76
N PRO A 123 18.00 16.27 -16.81
CA PRO A 123 16.74 16.03 -16.11
C PRO A 123 16.21 17.24 -15.34
N GLY A 124 17.09 18.08 -14.77
CA GLY A 124 16.69 19.27 -14.04
C GLY A 124 16.13 20.35 -14.95
N TYR A 125 16.69 20.50 -16.15
CA TYR A 125 16.12 21.36 -17.19
C TYR A 125 14.80 20.82 -17.72
N ARG A 126 14.70 19.49 -17.92
CA ARG A 126 13.45 18.82 -18.33
C ARG A 126 12.31 19.11 -17.36
N GLU A 127 12.53 18.98 -16.06
CA GLU A 127 11.49 19.26 -15.06
C GLU A 127 11.05 20.74 -15.10
N LYS A 128 11.98 21.69 -15.27
CA LYS A 128 11.61 23.10 -15.44
C LYS A 128 10.70 23.34 -16.65
N LEU A 129 10.98 22.68 -17.77
CA LEU A 129 10.12 22.77 -18.96
C LEU A 129 8.77 22.07 -18.73
N MET A 130 8.76 20.94 -18.03
CA MET A 130 7.52 20.26 -17.65
C MET A 130 6.65 21.20 -16.80
N ASP A 131 7.22 21.90 -15.81
CA ASP A 131 6.53 22.91 -15.02
C ASP A 131 6.04 24.10 -15.86
N GLU A 132 6.88 24.63 -16.75
CA GLU A 132 6.52 25.72 -17.68
C GLU A 132 5.27 25.38 -18.50
N TYR A 133 5.20 24.14 -18.97
CA TYR A 133 4.08 23.64 -19.75
C TYR A 133 2.97 23.00 -18.91
N GLY A 134 3.05 23.02 -17.58
CA GLY A 134 2.05 22.44 -16.67
C GLY A 134 1.87 20.92 -16.79
N ILE A 135 2.93 20.20 -17.16
CA ILE A 135 2.97 18.73 -17.26
C ILE A 135 3.35 18.16 -15.90
N LYS A 136 2.35 17.66 -15.17
CA LYS A 136 2.54 16.99 -13.87
C LYS A 136 3.13 15.62 -14.01
#